data_AF-A0A8T9B857-F1
#
_entry.id   AF-A0A8T9B857-F1
#
_cell.length_a   1.000
_cell.length_b   1.000
_cell.length_c   1.000
_cell.angle_alpha   90.00
_cell.angle_beta   90.00
_cell.angle_gamma   90.00
#
_symmetry.space_group_name_H-M   'P 1'
#
loop_
_entity.id
_entity.type
_entity.pdbx_description
1 polymer ?
#
loop_
_entity_poly.entity_id
_entity_poly.type
_entity_poly.pdbx_seq_one_letter_code
_entity_poly.pdbx_strand_id
1 'polypeptide(L)'
;MAPESPDHEMDVDRPEAENDVTEQKVINEEYKTWKKNSPFLYDMILSTALEWPTLTTQWFPDVKEPAGKNYTIHRLLLGTHTSNDAQNYLQIATVELPKNITPNPNDYDEERGEIGGYGSSSTGEQAAIKMVIEQKIDHPGEVNKARYQPQNPNIIATMCPDGRVLVFDRTKHSSIPNGVVSPQAELVGHKKEGFGLSWNPHPGENGHLATGSGDSTVRLW
;
A
#
# COMPACT_ATOMS: atom_id res chain seq x y z
N MET A 1 -64.74 15.03 20.80
CA MET A 1 -63.77 14.56 21.80
C MET A 1 -62.45 14.36 21.07
N ALA A 2 -61.48 15.23 21.32
CA ALA A 2 -60.06 14.93 21.15
C ALA A 2 -59.45 14.98 22.56
N PRO A 3 -58.25 14.43 22.83
CA PRO A 3 -57.38 13.56 22.04
C PRO A 3 -57.00 12.26 22.80
N GLU A 4 -56.27 11.36 22.16
CA GLU A 4 -55.10 10.69 22.79
C GLU A 4 -54.25 10.01 21.69
N SER A 5 -53.03 10.51 21.57
CA SER A 5 -51.81 9.77 21.21
C SER A 5 -50.90 9.94 22.45
N PRO A 6 -49.85 9.11 22.72
CA PRO A 6 -48.89 8.70 21.70
C PRO A 6 -48.14 7.35 21.95
N ASP A 7 -47.18 7.08 21.06
CA ASP A 7 -45.95 6.32 21.29
C ASP A 7 -45.97 4.78 21.30
N HIS A 8 -45.76 4.22 20.11
CA HIS A 8 -44.82 3.11 19.98
C HIS A 8 -44.06 3.19 18.65
N GLU A 9 -43.25 4.25 18.49
CA GLU A 9 -42.09 4.16 17.62
C GLU A 9 -41.09 3.23 18.32
N MET A 10 -41.04 1.97 17.87
CA MET A 10 -39.98 1.06 18.25
C MET A 10 -38.69 1.56 17.60
N ASP A 11 -37.87 2.18 18.43
CA ASP A 11 -36.50 2.64 18.20
C ASP A 11 -35.57 1.42 18.03
N VAL A 12 -35.66 0.71 16.89
CA VAL A 12 -34.91 -0.54 16.63
C VAL A 12 -33.55 -0.31 15.94
N ASP A 13 -33.25 0.91 15.47
CA ASP A 13 -31.99 1.23 14.76
C ASP A 13 -30.89 1.83 15.65
N ARG A 14 -31.12 1.95 16.97
CA ARG A 14 -30.27 2.74 17.87
C ARG A 14 -29.04 2.05 18.52
N PRO A 15 -28.94 0.73 18.70
CA PRO A 15 -27.80 0.13 19.42
C PRO A 15 -26.51 -0.02 18.60
N GLU A 16 -26.58 -0.14 17.27
CA GLU A 16 -25.39 -0.31 16.43
C GLU A 16 -24.63 1.00 16.23
N ALA A 17 -25.34 2.10 15.97
CA ALA A 17 -24.74 3.41 15.79
C ALA A 17 -24.05 3.94 17.06
N GLU A 18 -24.59 3.65 18.26
CA GLU A 18 -23.96 4.04 19.53
C GLU A 18 -22.68 3.24 19.82
N ASN A 19 -22.64 1.96 19.41
CA ASN A 19 -21.44 1.12 19.51
C ASN A 19 -20.33 1.62 18.56
N ASP A 20 -20.65 1.92 17.30
CA ASP A 20 -19.68 2.44 16.33
C ASP A 20 -19.05 3.76 16.78
N VAL A 21 -19.86 4.68 17.33
CA VAL A 21 -19.37 5.95 17.85
C VAL A 21 -18.45 5.74 19.06
N THR A 22 -18.76 4.76 19.91
CA THR A 22 -17.92 4.42 21.07
C THR A 22 -16.60 3.80 20.62
N GLU A 23 -16.63 2.87 19.66
CA GLU A 23 -15.43 2.26 19.10
C GLU A 23 -14.53 3.29 18.41
N GLN A 24 -15.10 4.19 17.61
CA GLN A 24 -14.35 5.29 16.99
C GLN A 24 -13.68 6.21 18.01
N LYS A 25 -14.33 6.46 19.16
CA LYS A 25 -13.71 7.25 20.25
C LYS A 25 -12.50 6.51 20.83
N VAL A 26 -12.63 5.21 21.10
CA VAL A 26 -11.54 4.38 21.61
C VAL A 26 -10.36 4.38 20.62
N ILE A 27 -10.61 4.12 19.33
CA ILE A 27 -9.58 4.14 18.28
C ILE A 27 -8.84 5.49 18.25
N ASN A 28 -9.58 6.60 18.36
CA ASN A 28 -8.99 7.93 18.35
C ASN A 28 -8.14 8.23 19.60
N GLU A 29 -8.54 7.75 20.77
CA GLU A 29 -7.76 7.89 22.01
C GLU A 29 -6.48 7.04 21.97
N GLU A 30 -6.58 5.80 21.51
CA GLU A 30 -5.43 4.91 21.32
C GLU A 30 -4.45 5.47 20.30
N TYR A 31 -4.94 5.98 19.16
CA TYR A 31 -4.10 6.59 18.14
C TYR A 31 -3.36 7.84 18.67
N LYS A 32 -4.03 8.71 19.42
CA LYS A 32 -3.38 9.88 20.05
C LYS A 32 -2.29 9.45 21.03
N THR A 33 -2.57 8.42 21.84
CA THR A 33 -1.60 7.86 22.78
C THR A 33 -0.40 7.28 22.04
N TRP A 34 -0.63 6.44 21.01
CA TRP A 34 0.42 5.90 20.15
C TRP A 34 1.26 7.01 19.52
N LYS A 35 0.63 8.03 18.93
CA LYS A 35 1.32 9.14 18.28
C LYS A 35 2.19 9.94 19.24
N LYS A 36 1.76 10.12 20.50
CA LYS A 36 2.58 10.77 21.54
C LYS A 36 3.83 9.95 21.89
N ASN A 37 3.70 8.62 21.87
CA ASN A 37 4.78 7.71 22.25
C ASN A 37 5.65 7.29 21.05
N SER A 38 5.22 7.53 19.82
CA SER A 38 5.87 7.04 18.61
C SER A 38 7.34 7.47 18.44
N PRO A 39 7.79 8.67 18.87
CA PRO A 39 9.21 9.04 18.81
C PRO A 39 10.11 8.18 19.71
N PHE A 40 9.55 7.47 20.70
CA PHE A 40 10.29 6.55 21.58
C PHE A 40 10.21 5.10 21.11
N LEU A 41 9.33 4.80 20.15
CA LEU A 41 9.05 3.43 19.69
C LEU A 41 9.66 3.13 18.33
N TYR A 42 9.89 4.15 17.50
CA TYR A 42 10.31 3.98 16.12
C TYR A 42 11.43 4.95 15.78
N ASP A 43 12.45 4.44 15.07
CA ASP A 43 13.49 5.28 14.48
C ASP A 43 12.96 6.09 13.28
N MET A 44 11.91 5.58 12.61
CA MET A 44 11.31 6.22 11.45
C MET A 44 9.82 5.86 11.31
N ILE A 45 9.01 6.88 10.99
CA ILE A 45 7.61 6.71 10.61
C ILE A 45 7.35 7.51 9.33
N LEU A 46 6.84 6.82 8.31
CA LEU A 46 6.26 7.45 7.13
C LEU A 46 4.75 7.24 7.16
N SER A 47 3.99 8.33 7.11
CA SER A 47 2.54 8.28 6.94
C SER A 47 2.16 8.98 5.65
N THR A 48 1.42 8.30 4.79
CA THR A 48 0.94 8.83 3.52
C THR A 48 -0.54 8.49 3.38
N ALA A 49 -1.38 9.51 3.20
CA ALA A 49 -2.77 9.32 2.83
C ALA A 49 -2.84 9.05 1.33
N LEU A 50 -3.33 7.87 0.95
CA LEU A 50 -3.59 7.54 -0.45
C LEU A 50 -4.94 8.13 -0.89
N GLU A 51 -5.06 8.41 -2.19
CA GLU A 51 -6.32 8.87 -2.81
C GLU A 51 -7.43 7.82 -2.64
N TRP A 52 -7.08 6.55 -2.84
CA TRP A 52 -7.95 5.39 -2.65
C TRP A 52 -7.26 4.35 -1.78
N PRO A 53 -8.00 3.58 -0.98
CA PRO A 53 -7.45 2.45 -0.22
C PRO A 53 -6.73 1.45 -1.12
N THR A 54 -5.76 0.74 -0.54
CA THR A 54 -5.07 -0.37 -1.20
C THR A 54 -5.31 -1.66 -0.43
N LEU A 55 -5.67 -2.73 -1.14
CA LEU A 55 -5.80 -4.09 -0.58
C LEU A 55 -4.48 -4.88 -0.68
N THR A 56 -3.46 -4.31 -1.32
CA THR A 56 -2.19 -4.98 -1.58
C THR A 56 -1.01 -4.05 -1.38
N THR A 57 0.07 -4.58 -0.83
CA THR A 57 1.36 -3.90 -0.78
C THR A 57 2.48 -4.92 -0.91
N GLN A 58 3.54 -4.55 -1.64
CA GLN A 58 4.78 -5.34 -1.73
C GLN A 58 5.95 -4.44 -2.10
N TRP A 59 7.04 -4.50 -1.32
CA TRP A 59 8.30 -3.86 -1.72
C TRP A 59 8.91 -4.56 -2.93
N PHE A 60 9.30 -3.78 -3.93
CA PHE A 60 10.18 -4.28 -4.98
C PHE A 60 11.58 -4.53 -4.42
N PRO A 61 12.36 -5.44 -5.04
CA PRO A 61 13.66 -5.85 -4.51
C PRO A 61 14.77 -4.84 -4.83
N ASP A 62 14.58 -3.95 -5.80
CA ASP A 62 15.58 -2.96 -6.18
C ASP A 62 15.57 -1.73 -5.27
N VAL A 63 16.78 -1.22 -5.05
CA VAL A 63 17.04 0.02 -4.30
C VAL A 63 17.98 0.88 -5.14
N LYS A 64 17.66 2.16 -5.30
CA LYS A 64 18.54 3.13 -5.96
C LYS A 64 19.18 4.02 -4.91
N GLU A 65 20.47 4.28 -5.07
CA GLU A 65 21.21 5.21 -4.23
C GLU A 65 21.70 6.40 -5.06
N PRO A 66 21.01 7.55 -5.03
CA PRO A 66 21.46 8.73 -5.72
C PRO A 66 22.80 9.24 -5.14
N ALA A 67 23.74 9.59 -6.02
CA ALA A 67 25.05 10.09 -5.61
C ALA A 67 24.91 11.40 -4.82
N GLY A 68 25.60 11.46 -3.66
CA GLY A 68 25.61 12.65 -2.81
C GLY A 68 24.33 12.90 -2.00
N LYS A 69 23.32 12.02 -2.08
CA LYS A 69 22.08 12.13 -1.30
C LYS A 69 22.11 11.28 -0.04
N ASN A 70 21.43 11.75 1.00
CA ASN A 70 21.29 11.08 2.30
C ASN A 70 20.10 10.11 2.38
N TYR A 71 19.54 9.70 1.24
CA TYR A 71 18.41 8.78 1.17
C TYR A 71 18.62 7.71 0.08
N THR A 72 17.86 6.63 0.18
CA THR A 72 17.69 5.61 -0.83
C THR A 72 16.29 5.71 -1.43
N ILE A 73 16.14 5.32 -2.69
CA ILE A 73 14.84 5.27 -3.37
C ILE A 73 14.43 3.80 -3.50
N HIS A 74 13.33 3.47 -2.87
CA HIS A 74 12.69 2.15 -2.92
C HIS A 74 11.43 2.24 -3.78
N ARG A 75 10.94 1.09 -4.27
CA ARG A 75 9.65 1.02 -4.98
C ARG A 75 8.65 0.15 -4.23
N LEU A 76 7.38 0.57 -4.23
CA LEU A 76 6.28 -0.14 -3.58
C LEU A 76 5.19 -0.45 -4.61
N LEU A 77 4.78 -1.71 -4.67
CA LEU A 77 3.66 -2.18 -5.49
C LEU A 77 2.37 -2.01 -4.70
N LEU A 78 1.38 -1.34 -5.29
CA LEU A 78 0.10 -1.02 -4.68
C LEU A 78 -1.04 -1.26 -5.67
N GLY A 79 -2.26 -1.18 -5.20
CA GLY A 79 -3.44 -1.15 -6.06
C GLY A 79 -4.51 -0.24 -5.47
N THR A 80 -5.55 0.04 -6.24
CA THR A 80 -6.69 0.83 -5.76
C THR A 80 -7.88 -0.06 -5.44
N HIS A 81 -8.71 0.41 -4.52
CA HIS A 81 -10.08 -0.04 -4.28
C HIS A 81 -10.97 1.21 -4.28
N THR A 82 -11.76 1.39 -5.34
CA THR A 82 -12.60 2.58 -5.55
C THR A 82 -14.08 2.35 -5.28
N SER A 83 -14.49 1.13 -4.90
CA SER A 83 -15.91 0.77 -4.71
C SER A 83 -16.80 1.08 -5.94
N ASN A 84 -16.22 1.05 -7.15
CA ASN A 84 -16.84 1.43 -8.43
C ASN A 84 -17.07 2.95 -8.66
N ASP A 85 -16.60 3.82 -7.76
CA ASP A 85 -16.75 5.27 -7.91
C ASP A 85 -15.74 5.89 -8.87
N ALA A 86 -14.66 5.17 -9.18
CA ALA A 86 -13.60 5.62 -10.08
C ALA A 86 -12.90 4.46 -10.79
N GLN A 87 -12.16 4.78 -11.86
CA GLN A 87 -11.26 3.85 -12.54
C GLN A 87 -10.18 3.33 -11.57
N ASN A 88 -9.99 2.01 -11.55
CA ASN A 88 -8.97 1.37 -10.73
C ASN A 88 -7.63 1.24 -11.44
N TYR A 89 -6.55 1.19 -10.65
CA TYR A 89 -5.19 1.12 -11.13
C TYR A 89 -4.34 0.13 -10.35
N LEU A 90 -3.48 -0.60 -11.07
CA LEU A 90 -2.25 -1.13 -10.51
C LEU A 90 -1.25 0.02 -10.40
N GLN A 91 -0.64 0.20 -9.23
CA GLN A 91 0.20 1.37 -8.95
C GLN A 91 1.61 0.96 -8.53
N ILE A 92 2.59 1.73 -8.99
CA ILE A 92 3.98 1.64 -8.52
C ILE A 92 4.35 2.99 -7.94
N ALA A 93 4.70 3.01 -6.66
CA ALA A 93 5.17 4.18 -5.95
C ALA A 93 6.68 4.14 -5.76
N THR A 94 7.32 5.30 -5.73
CA THR A 94 8.66 5.46 -5.15
C THR A 94 8.55 5.96 -3.72
N VAL A 95 9.47 5.50 -2.88
CA VAL A 95 9.60 5.89 -1.48
C VAL A 95 11.06 6.28 -1.22
N GLU A 96 11.28 7.53 -0.83
CA GLU A 96 12.55 8.05 -0.37
C GLU A 96 12.71 7.73 1.11
N LEU A 97 13.69 6.89 1.46
CA LEU A 97 14.00 6.49 2.83
C LEU A 97 15.36 7.06 3.25
N PRO A 98 15.47 7.73 4.41
CA PRO A 98 16.75 8.20 4.91
C PRO A 98 17.74 7.04 5.07
N LYS A 99 19.00 7.29 4.73
CA LYS A 99 20.10 6.37 5.05
C LYS A 99 20.33 6.42 6.56
N ASN A 100 20.61 5.27 7.17
CA ASN A 100 21.14 5.23 8.52
C ASN A 100 22.57 5.79 8.50
N ILE A 101 22.71 7.08 8.76
CA ILE A 101 24.02 7.73 8.86
C ILE A 101 24.61 7.35 10.22
N THR A 102 25.78 6.72 10.22
CA THR A 102 26.52 6.50 11.46
C THR A 102 26.94 7.87 12.02
N PRO A 103 26.62 8.19 13.29
CA PRO A 103 27.04 9.44 13.90
C PRO A 103 28.56 9.59 13.80
N ASN A 104 29.03 10.71 13.27
CA ASN A 104 30.46 11.02 13.19
C ASN A 104 30.86 11.78 14.46
N PRO A 105 31.83 11.30 15.25
CA PRO A 105 32.31 12.00 16.45
C PRO A 105 32.79 13.44 16.20
N ASN A 106 33.19 13.76 14.97
CA ASN A 106 33.60 15.12 14.60
C ASN A 106 32.42 16.10 14.43
N ASP A 107 31.18 15.60 14.36
CA ASP A 107 29.96 16.41 14.26
C ASP A 107 29.34 16.67 15.65
N TYR A 108 30.12 16.48 16.72
CA TYR A 108 29.72 16.78 18.09
C TYR A 108 29.62 18.30 18.31
N ASP A 109 28.44 18.75 18.71
CA ASP A 109 28.20 20.13 19.11
C ASP A 109 28.41 20.26 20.63
N GLU A 110 29.51 20.91 21.05
CA GLU A 110 29.84 21.11 22.46
C GLU A 110 28.80 21.96 23.22
N GLU A 111 28.07 22.85 22.53
CA GLU A 111 27.07 23.72 23.16
C GLU A 111 25.78 22.95 23.46
N ARG A 112 25.42 22.00 22.58
CA ARG A 112 24.23 21.14 22.74
C ARG A 112 24.52 19.83 23.47
N GLY A 113 25.77 19.38 23.49
CA GLY A 113 26.16 18.08 24.04
C GLY A 113 25.66 16.90 23.20
N GLU A 114 25.43 17.10 21.91
CA GLU A 114 24.79 16.12 21.01
C GLU A 114 25.63 15.92 19.74
N ILE A 115 25.68 14.68 19.21
CA ILE A 115 26.23 14.39 17.87
C ILE A 115 25.06 14.36 16.88
N GLY A 116 25.00 15.34 15.97
CA GLY A 116 23.93 15.45 14.98
C GLY A 116 22.62 16.00 15.55
N GLY A 117 22.43 17.31 15.44
CA GLY A 117 21.16 17.99 15.79
C GLY A 117 20.15 18.05 14.63
N TYR A 118 18.91 18.46 14.94
CA TYR A 118 17.90 18.80 13.92
C TYR A 118 18.46 19.81 12.90
N GLY A 119 18.70 19.36 11.67
CA GLY A 119 19.24 20.19 10.57
C GLY A 119 20.75 20.13 10.39
N SER A 120 21.49 19.38 11.22
CA SER A 120 22.94 19.20 11.09
C SER A 120 23.29 17.93 10.30
N SER A 121 22.84 17.86 9.05
CA SER A 121 23.61 17.10 8.06
C SER A 121 24.69 18.05 7.56
N SER A 122 25.95 17.60 7.48
CA SER A 122 27.07 18.38 6.92
C SER A 122 26.82 18.86 5.48
N THR A 123 25.76 18.38 4.83
CA THR A 123 25.30 18.74 3.49
C THR A 123 24.10 19.69 3.45
N GLY A 124 23.46 20.01 4.59
CA GLY A 124 22.28 20.89 4.66
C GLY A 124 21.01 20.30 4.03
N GLU A 125 21.04 19.05 3.55
CA GLU A 125 19.87 18.38 2.97
C GLU A 125 19.01 17.75 4.07
N GLN A 126 17.79 18.27 4.23
CA GLN A 126 16.73 17.59 4.98
C GLN A 126 16.43 16.26 4.28
N ALA A 127 16.55 15.17 5.04
CA ALA A 127 16.11 13.86 4.58
C ALA A 127 14.58 13.90 4.43
N ALA A 128 14.11 14.08 3.20
CA ALA A 128 12.69 14.01 2.92
C ALA A 128 12.27 12.55 2.92
N ILE A 129 11.38 12.18 3.84
CA ILE A 129 10.66 10.93 3.77
C ILE A 129 9.45 11.19 2.87
N LYS A 130 9.54 10.78 1.60
CA LYS A 130 8.55 11.12 0.57
C LYS A 130 8.09 9.89 -0.17
N MET A 131 6.79 9.80 -0.42
CA MET A 131 6.20 8.78 -1.28
C MET A 131 5.48 9.44 -2.46
N VAL A 132 5.68 8.92 -3.67
CA VAL A 132 5.04 9.41 -4.90
C VAL A 132 4.60 8.24 -5.76
N ILE A 133 3.37 8.29 -6.30
CA ILE A 133 2.93 7.32 -7.32
C ILE A 133 3.58 7.69 -8.67
N GLU A 134 4.47 6.85 -9.18
CA GLU A 134 5.20 7.10 -10.44
C GLU A 134 4.54 6.49 -11.67
N GLN A 135 3.75 5.43 -11.46
CA GLN A 135 3.06 4.76 -12.55
C GLN A 135 1.70 4.26 -12.09
N LYS A 136 0.69 4.52 -12.91
CA LYS A 136 -0.64 3.93 -12.83
C LYS A 136 -0.91 3.14 -14.12
N ILE A 137 -1.33 1.89 -13.99
CA ILE A 137 -1.73 1.01 -15.09
C ILE A 137 -3.22 0.72 -14.93
N ASP A 138 -4.01 0.96 -15.98
CA ASP A 138 -5.46 0.72 -15.98
C ASP A 138 -5.80 -0.73 -15.61
N HIS A 139 -6.71 -0.92 -14.64
CA HIS A 139 -7.15 -2.23 -14.15
C HIS A 139 -8.69 -2.31 -14.14
N PRO A 140 -9.32 -3.45 -14.54
CA PRO A 140 -10.77 -3.49 -14.82
C PRO A 140 -11.67 -3.50 -13.57
N GLY A 141 -11.10 -3.44 -12.37
CA GLY A 141 -11.78 -3.45 -11.07
C GLY A 141 -10.74 -3.22 -9.97
N GLU A 142 -11.10 -3.35 -8.70
CA GLU A 142 -10.14 -3.25 -7.61
C GLU A 142 -9.05 -4.33 -7.69
N VAL A 143 -7.90 -4.04 -7.09
CA VAL A 143 -6.74 -4.94 -7.10
C VAL A 143 -6.69 -5.69 -5.76
N ASN A 144 -7.35 -6.85 -5.68
CA ASN A 144 -7.42 -7.66 -4.46
C ASN A 144 -6.05 -8.16 -3.98
N LYS A 145 -5.17 -8.46 -4.94
CA LYS A 145 -3.76 -8.76 -4.68
C LYS A 145 -2.92 -8.42 -5.89
N ALA A 146 -1.69 -7.96 -5.69
CA ALA A 146 -0.69 -7.82 -6.74
C ALA A 146 0.65 -8.38 -6.27
N ARG A 147 1.31 -9.20 -7.09
CA ARG A 147 2.63 -9.76 -6.79
C ARG A 147 3.52 -9.74 -8.02
N TYR A 148 4.75 -9.25 -7.88
CA TYR A 148 5.74 -9.38 -8.95
C TYR A 148 6.34 -10.79 -9.00
N GLN A 149 6.76 -11.21 -10.18
CA GLN A 149 7.49 -12.46 -10.38
C GLN A 149 8.92 -12.31 -9.83
N PRO A 150 9.39 -13.16 -8.89
CA PRO A 150 10.69 -13.01 -8.25
C PRO A 150 11.88 -12.94 -9.22
N GLN A 151 11.84 -13.74 -10.29
CA GLN A 151 12.93 -13.81 -11.27
C GLN A 151 12.92 -12.64 -12.27
N ASN A 152 11.77 -11.96 -12.43
CA ASN A 152 11.65 -10.75 -13.22
C ASN A 152 10.59 -9.82 -12.62
N PRO A 153 10.99 -8.89 -11.73
CA PRO A 153 10.04 -8.00 -11.05
C PRO A 153 9.24 -7.07 -11.96
N ASN A 154 9.54 -6.99 -13.27
CA ASN A 154 8.69 -6.25 -14.21
C ASN A 154 7.37 -6.98 -14.52
N ILE A 155 7.33 -8.30 -14.36
CA ILE A 155 6.13 -9.10 -14.53
C ILE A 155 5.35 -9.10 -13.22
N ILE A 156 4.09 -8.67 -13.27
CA ILE A 156 3.22 -8.49 -12.11
C ILE A 156 1.91 -9.20 -12.39
N ALA A 157 1.55 -10.16 -11.54
CA ALA A 157 0.21 -10.73 -11.53
C ALA A 157 -0.69 -9.93 -10.60
N THR A 158 -1.94 -9.74 -10.98
CA THR A 158 -3.00 -9.14 -10.16
C THR A 158 -4.23 -10.05 -10.11
N MET A 159 -4.91 -10.05 -8.98
CA MET A 159 -6.19 -10.75 -8.80
C MET A 159 -7.34 -9.76 -8.93
N CYS A 160 -8.26 -10.04 -9.86
CA CYS A 160 -9.47 -9.25 -10.09
C CYS A 160 -10.64 -9.69 -9.17
N PRO A 161 -11.66 -8.84 -9.00
CA PRO A 161 -12.86 -9.15 -8.21
C PRO A 161 -13.74 -10.24 -8.84
N ASP A 162 -13.63 -10.44 -10.15
CA ASP A 162 -14.36 -11.48 -10.87
C ASP A 162 -13.64 -12.84 -10.90
N GLY A 163 -12.51 -12.96 -10.19
CA GLY A 163 -11.70 -14.17 -10.11
C GLY A 163 -10.68 -14.34 -11.24
N ARG A 164 -10.66 -13.45 -12.24
CA ARG A 164 -9.59 -13.45 -13.24
C ARG A 164 -8.25 -13.04 -12.62
N VAL A 165 -7.17 -13.60 -13.16
CA VAL A 165 -5.82 -13.15 -12.84
C VAL A 165 -5.22 -12.51 -14.07
N LEU A 166 -4.76 -11.28 -13.95
CA LEU A 166 -4.13 -10.56 -15.04
C LEU A 166 -2.62 -10.51 -14.83
N VAL A 167 -1.86 -10.66 -15.91
CA VAL A 167 -0.40 -10.54 -15.88
C VAL A 167 0.01 -9.33 -16.70
N PHE A 168 0.70 -8.40 -16.04
CA PHE A 168 1.22 -7.17 -16.62
C PHE A 168 2.74 -7.21 -16.67
N ASP A 169 3.33 -6.73 -17.76
CA ASP A 169 4.71 -6.31 -17.89
C ASP A 169 4.74 -4.79 -17.79
N ARG A 170 5.09 -4.26 -16.62
CA ARG A 170 5.05 -2.81 -16.36
C ARG A 170 5.82 -1.96 -17.38
N THR A 171 6.81 -2.53 -18.05
CA THR A 171 7.65 -1.82 -19.02
C THR A 171 6.94 -1.56 -20.34
N LYS A 172 5.85 -2.29 -20.61
CA LYS A 172 5.00 -2.14 -21.80
C LYS A 172 3.84 -1.17 -21.60
N HIS A 173 3.75 -0.53 -20.43
CA HIS A 173 2.73 0.46 -20.11
C HIS A 173 3.37 1.82 -19.87
N SER A 174 2.68 2.87 -20.28
CA SER A 174 3.02 4.25 -19.92
C SER A 174 2.93 4.44 -18.39
N SER A 175 3.61 5.45 -17.86
CA SER A 175 3.41 5.91 -16.48
C SER A 175 2.05 6.56 -16.27
N ILE A 176 1.50 7.16 -17.32
CA ILE A 176 0.21 7.84 -17.33
C ILE A 176 -0.83 6.87 -17.94
N PRO A 177 -1.94 6.59 -17.24
CA PRO A 177 -2.97 5.69 -17.73
C PRO A 177 -3.67 6.29 -18.95
N ASN A 178 -4.12 5.42 -19.85
CA ASN A 178 -4.79 5.81 -21.10
C ASN A 178 -6.25 5.36 -21.16
N GLY A 179 -6.75 4.74 -20.09
CA GLY A 179 -8.11 4.22 -19.98
C GLY A 179 -8.29 2.84 -20.62
N VAL A 180 -7.21 2.19 -21.09
CA VAL A 180 -7.28 0.89 -21.77
C VAL A 180 -6.55 -0.17 -20.96
N VAL A 181 -7.34 -1.07 -20.38
CA VAL A 181 -6.85 -2.29 -19.72
C VAL A 181 -6.22 -3.21 -20.76
N SER A 182 -4.91 -3.45 -20.66
CA SER A 182 -4.11 -4.15 -21.69
C SER A 182 -3.08 -5.14 -21.10
N PRO A 183 -3.51 -6.16 -20.34
CA PRO A 183 -2.60 -7.15 -19.76
C PRO A 183 -1.91 -8.00 -20.85
N GLN A 184 -0.73 -8.54 -20.52
CA GLN A 184 -0.01 -9.46 -21.39
C GLN A 184 -0.60 -10.88 -21.36
N ALA A 185 -1.25 -11.26 -20.26
CA ALA A 185 -2.04 -12.49 -20.19
C ALA A 185 -3.23 -12.33 -19.25
N GLU A 186 -4.28 -13.09 -19.55
CA GLU A 186 -5.48 -13.22 -18.73
C GLU A 186 -5.66 -14.71 -18.41
N LEU A 187 -5.57 -15.05 -17.13
CA LEU A 187 -5.68 -16.42 -16.64
C LEU A 187 -7.10 -16.63 -16.12
N VAL A 188 -7.89 -17.37 -16.90
CA VAL A 188 -9.33 -17.56 -16.66
C VAL A 188 -9.57 -18.97 -16.12
N GLY A 189 -10.17 -19.06 -14.92
CA GLY A 189 -10.53 -20.35 -14.36
C GLY A 189 -11.27 -20.30 -13.04
N HIS A 190 -10.97 -19.34 -12.17
CA HIS A 190 -11.75 -19.18 -10.94
C HIS A 190 -13.16 -18.66 -11.23
N LYS A 191 -14.11 -18.99 -10.36
CA LYS A 191 -15.53 -18.61 -10.49
C LYS A 191 -15.97 -17.52 -9.50
N LYS A 192 -15.08 -17.13 -8.58
CA LYS A 192 -15.29 -16.11 -7.56
C LYS A 192 -13.99 -15.33 -7.34
N GLU A 193 -14.10 -14.19 -6.69
CA GLU A 193 -12.94 -13.42 -6.26
C GLU A 193 -11.96 -14.24 -5.42
N GLY A 194 -10.72 -13.77 -5.34
CA GLY A 194 -9.69 -14.39 -4.52
C GLY A 194 -8.72 -13.40 -3.93
N PHE A 195 -7.92 -13.89 -3.00
CA PHE A 195 -6.81 -13.16 -2.40
C PHE A 195 -5.53 -13.99 -2.36
N GLY A 196 -5.54 -15.27 -2.74
CA GLY A 196 -4.36 -16.11 -2.82
C GLY A 196 -3.64 -15.89 -4.15
N LEU A 197 -2.38 -15.42 -4.11
CA LEU A 197 -1.56 -15.16 -5.29
C LEU A 197 -0.08 -15.31 -4.92
N SER A 198 0.61 -16.30 -5.48
CA SER A 198 2.00 -16.60 -5.14
C SER A 198 2.77 -17.15 -6.35
N TRP A 199 3.81 -16.43 -6.75
CA TRP A 199 4.75 -16.91 -7.76
C TRP A 199 5.72 -17.94 -7.16
N ASN A 200 6.11 -18.93 -7.95
CA ASN A 200 7.19 -19.82 -7.58
C ASN A 200 8.52 -19.04 -7.50
N PRO A 201 9.22 -19.03 -6.35
CA PRO A 201 10.47 -18.29 -6.19
C PRO A 201 11.72 -19.06 -6.68
N HIS A 202 11.59 -20.34 -7.04
CA HIS A 202 12.76 -21.17 -7.36
C HIS A 202 13.43 -20.72 -8.67
N PRO A 203 14.77 -20.59 -8.70
CA PRO A 203 15.49 -20.29 -9.94
C PRO A 203 15.24 -21.37 -11.01
N GLY A 204 14.94 -20.95 -12.23
CA GLY A 204 14.63 -21.86 -13.35
C GLY A 204 13.15 -22.21 -13.51
N GLU A 205 12.34 -22.03 -12.47
CA GLU A 205 10.89 -22.28 -12.47
C GLU A 205 10.09 -21.00 -12.78
N ASN A 206 10.50 -20.29 -13.83
CA ASN A 206 9.92 -19.00 -14.20
C ASN A 206 8.48 -19.14 -14.67
N GLY A 207 7.61 -18.23 -14.24
CA GLY A 207 6.24 -18.13 -14.76
C GLY A 207 5.23 -19.03 -14.05
N HIS A 208 5.65 -19.92 -13.14
CA HIS A 208 4.72 -20.73 -12.35
C HIS A 208 4.01 -19.89 -11.28
N LEU A 209 2.69 -19.88 -11.31
CA LEU A 209 1.87 -19.06 -10.43
C LEU A 209 0.78 -19.92 -9.76
N ALA A 210 0.67 -19.82 -8.44
CA ALA A 210 -0.42 -20.41 -7.67
C ALA A 210 -1.45 -19.34 -7.28
N THR A 211 -2.73 -19.64 -7.48
CA THR A 211 -3.85 -18.77 -7.14
C THR A 211 -4.89 -19.48 -6.27
N GLY A 212 -5.49 -18.76 -5.33
CA GLY A 212 -6.54 -19.26 -4.44
C GLY A 212 -7.73 -18.31 -4.37
N SER A 213 -8.94 -18.87 -4.47
CA SER A 213 -10.20 -18.13 -4.63
C SER A 213 -11.27 -18.59 -3.63
N GLY A 214 -12.27 -17.73 -3.40
CA GLY A 214 -13.50 -18.04 -2.67
C GLY A 214 -14.38 -19.11 -3.34
N ASP A 215 -14.04 -19.56 -4.55
CA ASP A 215 -14.64 -20.74 -5.18
C ASP A 215 -14.16 -22.07 -4.59
N SER A 216 -13.34 -22.01 -3.52
CA SER A 216 -12.77 -23.16 -2.81
C SER A 216 -11.79 -23.98 -3.66
N THR A 217 -11.19 -23.38 -4.68
CA THR A 217 -10.15 -24.03 -5.50
C THR A 217 -8.80 -23.31 -5.41
N VAL A 218 -7.74 -24.10 -5.61
CA VAL A 218 -6.39 -23.60 -5.91
C VAL A 218 -6.08 -23.95 -7.36
N ARG A 219 -5.48 -23.02 -8.09
CA ARG A 219 -5.05 -23.23 -9.47
C ARG A 219 -3.56 -22.98 -9.60
N LEU A 220 -2.95 -23.73 -10.50
CA LEU A 220 -1.57 -23.56 -10.94
C LEU A 220 -1.60 -23.16 -12.41
N TRP A 221 -0.77 -22.17 -12.75
CA TRP A 221 -0.61 -21.62 -14.08
C TRP A 221 0.84 -21.73 -14.51
#